data_AF-A0A8S1E5G0-F1
#
_entry.id   AF-A0A8S1E5G0-F1
#
_cell.length_a   1.000
_cell.length_b   1.000
_cell.length_c   1.000
_cell.angle_alpha   90.00
_cell.angle_beta   90.00
_cell.angle_gamma   90.00
#
_symmetry.space_group_name_H-M   'P 1'
#
loop_
_entity.id
_entity.type
_entity.pdbx_description
1 polymer ?
#
loop_
_entity_poly.entity_id
_entity_poly.type
_entity_poly.pdbx_seq_one_letter_code
_entity_poly.pdbx_strand_id
1 'polypeptide(L)'
;MLRFPRIFHRILHTSQARQKLLKMTSYPDAYFRFKDGCETFDFCFYFENASLKVSRNFNFSRRVTETVGEFQGRVQANLDKTLAKKKKKKGKDEEVEGPCVKVEFKVDGESADNDANCKELLSSSKMTMHILDSSYKVVVNAPVVRSMALPECMLAGFPVYPSKLEVEFAEKKDCRFTWFRSAKPVQQDKTCDSHKFEEVASGFTYTPSAEDVGHAIKLRCEPVRGHLKGPALEFVSKGIVSAGPGHCPFNTRHSFTQEFLSGPNFRIMSYNILADCYADSDYSREVLFPYCPPYALAIDYRKQLLAKEISGYKSDLIFLQEVDRKVFDVDLEPLLSNMGYSGLFSKKGGQISEGIASFYYNKTFKLEHQEYITLSNEINENPLFESIRNAVHKNEALKSRILDRGSILQVLVLRHIVTNHIFVVGSTHLYFHPDADHVRLLQAATCLTYLQRKREEYLNSGNKCSLILCGDFNSTPPFGVYKLMTEGSIPKDYPDWRSNESEAVEDLELSHPMKISSACGCPKFTNYTVGFADCLDYIFYQNDHLRVTQVVPLPSEEELRQYDAIPSVVQPSDHVALVADLQIITLD
;
A
#
# COMPACT_ATOMS: atom_id res chain seq x y z
N MET A 1 4.22 -31.32 21.94
CA MET A 1 5.05 -32.27 21.16
C MET A 1 4.28 -32.65 19.89
N LEU A 2 4.44 -31.89 18.81
CA LEU A 2 3.91 -32.19 17.47
C LEU A 2 4.99 -31.77 16.46
N ARG A 3 5.59 -32.74 15.77
CA ARG A 3 6.71 -32.56 14.84
C ARG A 3 6.17 -32.26 13.44
N PHE A 4 6.53 -31.10 12.87
CA PHE A 4 6.32 -30.79 11.46
C PHE A 4 7.42 -31.44 10.58
N PRO A 5 7.10 -32.11 9.45
CA PRO A 5 8.11 -32.65 8.56
C PRO A 5 8.77 -31.56 7.70
N ARG A 6 10.10 -31.59 7.63
CA ARG A 6 10.93 -30.80 6.71
C ARG A 6 10.75 -31.31 5.28
N ILE A 7 10.17 -30.50 4.40
CA ILE A 7 10.39 -30.60 2.94
C ILE A 7 10.54 -29.18 2.40
N PHE A 8 11.79 -28.67 2.40
CA PHE A 8 12.20 -27.46 1.68
C PHE A 8 13.46 -27.79 0.90
N HIS A 9 13.31 -28.10 -0.39
CA HIS A 9 14.25 -27.70 -1.45
C HIS A 9 13.80 -28.26 -2.80
N ARG A 10 13.13 -27.41 -3.58
CA ARG A 10 13.06 -27.33 -5.05
C ARG A 10 11.73 -26.71 -5.41
N ILE A 11 11.75 -25.46 -5.84
CA ILE A 11 10.96 -24.85 -6.93
C ILE A 11 11.48 -23.40 -7.00
N LEU A 12 12.59 -23.21 -7.69
CA LEU A 12 12.90 -21.97 -8.39
C LEU A 12 13.01 -22.42 -9.85
N HIS A 13 12.29 -21.71 -10.74
CA HIS A 13 11.94 -22.08 -12.10
C HIS A 13 10.73 -23.01 -12.22
N THR A 14 9.54 -22.42 -12.39
CA THR A 14 8.77 -22.55 -13.66
C THR A 14 7.45 -21.79 -13.62
N SER A 15 7.07 -21.28 -14.80
CA SER A 15 5.78 -20.67 -15.18
C SER A 15 5.51 -19.21 -14.77
N GLN A 16 6.15 -18.28 -15.49
CA GLN A 16 5.47 -17.03 -15.82
C GLN A 16 4.23 -17.38 -16.66
N ALA A 17 3.06 -17.37 -16.03
CA ALA A 17 1.81 -17.31 -16.74
C ALA A 17 1.80 -16.02 -17.57
N ARG A 18 2.05 -16.13 -18.87
CA ARG A 18 1.76 -15.06 -19.83
C ARG A 18 0.25 -14.82 -19.82
N GLN A 19 -0.22 -13.95 -18.93
CA GLN A 19 -1.48 -13.26 -19.14
C GLN A 19 -1.35 -12.53 -20.48
N LYS A 20 -2.31 -12.74 -21.38
CA LYS A 20 -2.37 -12.05 -22.66
C LYS A 20 -2.40 -10.54 -22.39
N LEU A 21 -1.28 -9.85 -22.58
CA LEU A 21 -1.33 -8.42 -22.88
C LEU A 21 -2.25 -8.28 -24.10
N LEU A 22 -3.42 -7.69 -23.91
CA LEU A 22 -4.22 -7.17 -25.01
C LEU A 22 -3.33 -6.24 -25.84
N LYS A 23 -3.45 -6.39 -27.16
CA LYS A 23 -2.59 -5.77 -28.20
C LYS A 23 -2.05 -4.41 -27.76
N MET A 24 -0.75 -4.33 -27.52
CA MET A 24 -0.04 -3.05 -27.55
C MET A 24 -0.37 -2.41 -28.90
N THR A 25 -1.16 -1.35 -28.89
CA THR A 25 -1.45 -0.57 -30.10
C THR A 25 -0.13 -0.12 -30.68
N SER A 26 0.00 -0.26 -32.01
CA SER A 26 1.18 0.06 -32.83
C SER A 26 2.09 1.10 -32.20
N TYR A 27 3.30 0.70 -31.83
CA TYR A 27 4.36 1.64 -31.49
C TYR A 27 4.69 2.46 -32.74
N PRO A 28 4.45 3.79 -32.76
CA PRO A 28 4.85 4.62 -33.90
C PRO A 28 6.37 4.79 -33.97
N ASP A 29 7.05 4.62 -32.83
CA ASP A 29 8.48 4.86 -32.66
C ASP A 29 9.24 3.55 -32.34
N ALA A 30 10.56 3.64 -32.33
CA ALA A 30 11.46 2.61 -31.83
C ALA A 30 12.02 3.02 -30.46
N TYR A 31 12.24 2.06 -29.56
CA TYR A 31 12.54 2.36 -28.15
C TYR A 31 13.79 1.64 -27.69
N PHE A 32 14.72 2.40 -27.12
CA PHE A 32 15.78 1.86 -26.27
C PHE A 32 15.33 1.86 -24.81
N ARG A 33 15.69 0.80 -24.08
CA ARG A 33 15.54 0.68 -22.63
C ARG A 33 16.90 0.40 -22.04
N PHE A 34 17.39 1.33 -21.23
CA PHE A 34 18.72 1.27 -20.65
C PHE A 34 18.68 1.91 -19.26
N LYS A 35 19.05 1.15 -18.22
CA LYS A 35 19.26 1.70 -16.87
C LYS A 35 20.75 1.93 -16.70
N ASP A 36 21.11 3.10 -16.18
CA ASP A 36 22.52 3.45 -15.99
C ASP A 36 23.23 2.41 -15.11
N GLY A 37 24.48 2.10 -15.44
CA GLY A 37 25.26 1.02 -14.82
C GLY A 37 24.97 -0.40 -15.31
N CYS A 38 23.99 -0.63 -16.20
CA CYS A 38 23.76 -1.95 -16.81
C CYS A 38 24.74 -2.25 -17.95
N GLU A 39 25.11 -3.52 -18.12
CA GLU A 39 25.93 -3.97 -19.27
C GLU A 39 25.12 -4.20 -20.55
N THR A 40 23.79 -4.18 -20.43
CA THR A 40 22.88 -4.47 -21.54
C THR A 40 21.79 -3.42 -21.68
N PHE A 41 21.29 -3.27 -22.91
CA PHE A 41 20.12 -2.50 -23.24
C PHE A 41 19.11 -3.38 -23.98
N ASP A 42 17.83 -3.05 -23.86
CA ASP A 42 16.79 -3.62 -24.72
C ASP A 42 16.40 -2.63 -25.82
N PHE A 43 16.08 -3.16 -27.00
CA PHE A 43 15.56 -2.37 -28.12
C PHE A 43 14.32 -3.03 -28.70
N CYS A 44 13.26 -2.25 -28.92
CA CYS A 44 12.05 -2.76 -29.54
C CYS A 44 11.41 -1.76 -30.52
N PHE A 45 10.74 -2.30 -31.53
CA PHE A 45 9.95 -1.55 -32.50
C PHE A 45 8.87 -2.45 -33.12
N TYR A 46 7.80 -1.85 -33.60
CA TYR A 46 6.78 -2.52 -34.39
C TYR A 46 7.02 -2.24 -35.88
N PHE A 47 7.07 -3.28 -36.70
CA PHE A 47 7.22 -3.14 -38.15
C PHE A 47 5.99 -3.70 -38.85
N GLU A 48 5.33 -2.83 -39.62
CA GLU A 48 4.20 -3.16 -40.46
C GLU A 48 4.43 -2.72 -41.89
N ASN A 49 4.26 -3.66 -42.82
CA ASN A 49 4.35 -3.42 -44.24
C ASN A 49 3.36 -4.37 -44.94
N ALA A 50 2.30 -3.79 -45.51
CA ALA A 50 1.23 -4.54 -46.15
C ALA A 50 1.73 -5.34 -47.37
N SER A 51 2.59 -4.74 -48.19
CA SER A 51 3.18 -5.36 -49.39
C SER A 51 4.02 -6.60 -49.04
N LEU A 52 4.79 -6.51 -47.95
CA LEU A 52 5.61 -7.61 -47.44
C LEU A 52 4.82 -8.56 -46.50
N LYS A 53 3.55 -8.25 -46.21
CA LYS A 53 2.67 -8.98 -45.28
C LYS A 53 3.32 -9.21 -43.91
N VAL A 54 4.05 -8.23 -43.39
CA VAL A 54 4.62 -8.26 -42.04
C VAL A 54 3.89 -7.24 -41.17
N SER A 55 3.57 -7.65 -39.95
CA SER A 55 2.93 -6.83 -38.92
C SER A 55 3.26 -7.54 -37.61
N ARG A 56 4.34 -7.11 -36.94
CA ARG A 56 4.78 -7.69 -35.65
C ARG A 56 5.78 -6.79 -34.92
N ASN A 57 5.94 -7.06 -33.63
CA ASN A 57 7.03 -6.51 -32.81
C ASN A 57 8.35 -7.27 -33.02
N PHE A 58 9.44 -6.51 -33.00
CA PHE A 58 10.82 -6.97 -32.92
C PHE A 58 11.42 -6.52 -31.59
N ASN A 59 12.15 -7.41 -30.94
CA ASN A 59 12.75 -7.16 -29.62
C ASN A 59 14.18 -7.71 -29.61
N PHE A 60 15.09 -6.95 -29.03
CA PHE A 60 16.51 -7.27 -28.91
C PHE A 60 16.96 -6.93 -27.49
N SER A 61 17.87 -7.74 -26.95
CA SER A 61 18.58 -7.46 -25.70
C SER A 61 20.06 -7.67 -25.94
N ARG A 62 20.85 -6.61 -25.86
CA ARG A 62 22.20 -6.51 -26.42
C ARG A 62 23.14 -5.83 -25.44
N ARG A 63 24.45 -6.04 -25.62
CA ARG A 63 25.46 -5.42 -24.78
C ARG A 63 25.64 -3.95 -25.16
N VAL A 64 25.81 -3.09 -24.17
CA VAL A 64 26.14 -1.68 -24.41
C VAL A 64 27.53 -1.49 -25.02
N THR A 65 28.35 -2.54 -25.04
CA THR A 65 29.71 -2.58 -25.62
C THR A 65 29.74 -3.06 -27.08
N GLU A 66 28.61 -3.49 -27.63
CA GLU A 66 28.47 -3.87 -29.05
C GLU A 66 28.53 -2.64 -29.95
N THR A 67 29.20 -2.73 -31.11
CA THR A 67 29.27 -1.59 -32.02
C THR A 67 27.91 -1.34 -32.68
N VAL A 68 27.66 -0.10 -33.08
CA VAL A 68 26.40 0.28 -33.74
C VAL A 68 26.21 -0.51 -35.04
N GLY A 69 27.27 -0.74 -35.81
CA GLY A 69 27.24 -1.54 -37.04
C GLY A 69 26.88 -3.01 -36.80
N GLU A 70 27.45 -3.63 -35.76
CA GLU A 70 27.09 -5.00 -35.36
C GLU A 70 25.61 -5.10 -34.97
N PHE A 71 25.13 -4.14 -34.19
CA PHE A 71 23.73 -4.10 -33.77
C PHE A 71 22.78 -3.91 -34.96
N GLN A 72 23.08 -2.97 -35.87
CA GLN A 72 22.33 -2.76 -37.12
C GLN A 72 22.24 -4.03 -37.94
N GLY A 73 23.37 -4.72 -38.15
CA GLY A 73 23.42 -5.97 -38.90
C GLY A 73 22.51 -7.04 -38.28
N ARG A 74 22.37 -7.08 -36.96
CA ARG A 74 21.46 -8.01 -36.27
C ARG A 74 19.99 -7.66 -36.46
N VAL A 75 19.65 -6.36 -36.43
CA VAL A 75 18.28 -5.92 -36.69
C VAL A 75 17.88 -6.30 -38.12
N GLN A 76 18.74 -6.00 -39.08
CA GLN A 76 18.59 -6.36 -40.49
C GLN A 76 18.44 -7.88 -40.67
N ALA A 77 19.36 -8.68 -40.13
CA ALA A 77 19.29 -10.13 -40.22
C ALA A 77 18.01 -10.74 -39.61
N ASN A 78 17.43 -10.13 -38.57
CA ASN A 78 16.18 -10.59 -37.97
C ASN A 78 14.96 -10.27 -38.86
N LEU A 79 14.96 -9.10 -39.48
CA LEU A 79 13.95 -8.70 -40.48
C LEU A 79 14.01 -9.63 -41.70
N ASP A 80 15.20 -9.85 -42.27
CA ASP A 80 15.40 -10.73 -43.42
C ASP A 80 14.94 -12.17 -43.13
N LYS A 81 15.33 -12.72 -41.96
CA LYS A 81 14.86 -14.06 -41.51
C LYS A 81 13.34 -14.12 -41.38
N THR A 82 12.70 -13.06 -40.89
CA THR A 82 11.24 -13.00 -40.73
C THR A 82 10.54 -12.97 -42.09
N LEU A 83 11.08 -12.22 -43.05
CA LEU A 83 10.56 -12.13 -44.41
C LEU A 83 10.75 -13.44 -45.18
N ALA A 84 11.89 -14.10 -45.03
CA ALA A 84 12.17 -15.39 -45.65
C ALA A 84 11.26 -16.52 -45.13
N LYS A 85 11.02 -16.59 -43.80
CA LYS A 85 10.16 -17.62 -43.19
C LYS A 85 8.71 -17.60 -43.70
N LYS A 86 8.18 -16.44 -44.10
CA LYS A 86 6.83 -16.34 -44.67
C LYS A 86 6.75 -16.82 -46.13
N LYS A 87 7.84 -16.73 -46.91
CA LYS A 87 7.91 -17.29 -48.27
C LYS A 87 7.91 -18.82 -48.27
N LYS A 88 8.66 -19.48 -47.38
CA LYS A 88 8.70 -20.95 -47.27
C LYS A 88 7.35 -21.60 -46.94
N LYS A 89 6.46 -20.90 -46.22
CA LYS A 89 5.11 -21.38 -45.90
C LYS A 89 4.15 -21.44 -47.11
N LYS A 90 4.59 -20.96 -48.29
CA LYS A 90 3.80 -20.89 -49.53
C LYS A 90 4.25 -21.84 -50.65
N GLY A 91 5.11 -22.81 -50.38
CA GLY A 91 5.32 -23.95 -51.29
C GLY A 91 6.02 -23.65 -52.61
N LYS A 92 7.08 -22.82 -52.61
CA LYS A 92 8.05 -22.77 -53.71
C LYS A 92 9.47 -22.84 -53.15
N ASP A 93 10.15 -23.95 -53.41
CA ASP A 93 11.60 -24.14 -53.24
C ASP A 93 12.33 -23.54 -54.45
N GLU A 94 12.30 -22.22 -54.58
CA GLU A 94 13.20 -21.47 -55.46
C GLU A 94 14.01 -20.49 -54.60
N GLU A 95 15.34 -20.60 -54.67
CA GLU A 95 16.29 -19.63 -54.08
C GLU A 95 16.18 -18.29 -54.81
N VAL A 96 15.17 -17.51 -54.46
CA VAL A 96 15.09 -16.10 -54.83
C VAL A 96 15.61 -15.29 -53.64
N GLU A 97 16.73 -14.58 -53.82
CA GLU A 97 17.24 -13.59 -52.87
C GLU A 97 16.07 -12.76 -52.32
N GLY A 98 15.89 -12.82 -51.01
CA GLY A 98 14.90 -11.98 -50.34
C GLY A 98 15.24 -10.50 -50.54
N PRO A 99 14.26 -9.59 -50.48
CA PRO A 99 14.58 -8.15 -50.47
C PRO A 99 15.53 -7.88 -49.30
N CYS A 100 16.72 -7.36 -49.58
CA CYS A 100 17.70 -6.97 -48.58
C CYS A 100 17.16 -5.75 -47.83
N VAL A 101 16.72 -5.93 -46.58
CA VAL A 101 16.10 -4.85 -45.81
C VAL A 101 17.17 -3.96 -45.18
N LYS A 102 17.55 -2.87 -45.83
CA LYS A 102 18.52 -1.92 -45.25
C LYS A 102 17.95 -1.29 -43.97
N VAL A 103 18.70 -1.42 -42.87
CA VAL A 103 18.41 -0.78 -41.58
C VAL A 103 19.48 0.26 -41.28
N GLU A 104 19.08 1.50 -41.09
CA GLU A 104 20.00 2.61 -40.80
C GLU A 104 19.59 3.37 -39.54
N PHE A 105 20.50 3.52 -38.57
CA PHE A 105 20.33 4.51 -37.51
C PHE A 105 20.97 5.84 -37.91
N LYS A 106 20.30 6.94 -37.59
CA LYS A 106 20.81 8.29 -37.77
C LYS A 106 20.75 9.08 -36.47
N VAL A 107 21.80 9.83 -36.18
CA VAL A 107 21.91 10.77 -35.06
C VAL A 107 22.01 12.17 -35.63
N ASP A 108 21.12 13.09 -35.21
CA ASP A 108 21.06 14.47 -35.72
C ASP A 108 20.94 14.59 -37.25
N GLY A 109 20.43 13.54 -37.91
CA GLY A 109 20.22 13.48 -39.36
C GLY A 109 21.37 12.82 -40.14
N GLU A 110 22.50 12.55 -39.50
CA GLU A 110 23.66 11.87 -40.08
C GLU A 110 23.66 10.39 -39.71
N SER A 111 24.22 9.54 -40.57
CA SER A 111 24.36 8.10 -40.28
C SER A 111 25.19 7.90 -39.02
N ALA A 112 24.70 7.06 -38.11
CA ALA A 112 25.44 6.76 -36.89
C ALA A 112 26.78 6.10 -37.22
N ASP A 113 27.82 6.43 -36.44
CA ASP A 113 29.14 5.82 -36.59
C ASP A 113 29.05 4.32 -36.28
N ASN A 114 29.37 3.48 -37.26
CA ASN A 114 29.27 2.04 -37.15
C ASN A 114 30.30 1.43 -36.19
N ASP A 115 31.43 2.09 -35.99
CA ASP A 115 32.52 1.62 -35.13
C ASP A 115 32.33 2.11 -33.68
N ALA A 116 31.52 3.14 -33.49
CA ALA A 116 31.14 3.64 -32.17
C ALA A 116 30.36 2.60 -31.37
N ASN A 117 30.43 2.73 -30.05
CA ASN A 117 29.76 1.80 -29.17
C ASN A 117 28.28 2.14 -29.00
N CYS A 118 27.38 1.15 -28.89
CA CYS A 118 25.95 1.39 -28.69
C CYS A 118 25.66 2.26 -27.45
N LYS A 119 26.56 2.29 -26.45
CA LYS A 119 26.49 3.22 -25.32
C LYS A 119 26.44 4.70 -25.73
N GLU A 120 27.15 5.07 -26.79
CA GLU A 120 27.16 6.44 -27.32
C GLU A 120 25.82 6.78 -27.99
N LEU A 121 25.26 5.81 -28.72
CA LEU A 121 23.93 5.92 -29.31
C LEU A 121 22.86 6.17 -28.22
N LEU A 122 22.92 5.45 -27.10
CA LEU A 122 22.01 5.62 -25.95
C LEU A 122 22.08 7.01 -25.29
N SER A 123 23.16 7.75 -25.52
CA SER A 123 23.37 9.11 -24.97
C SER A 123 22.91 10.22 -25.91
N SER A 124 22.52 9.88 -27.14
CA SER A 124 22.11 10.84 -28.16
C SER A 124 20.67 11.32 -27.98
N SER A 125 20.39 12.57 -28.40
CA SER A 125 19.09 13.22 -28.15
C SER A 125 18.10 13.16 -29.33
N LYS A 126 18.60 13.10 -30.57
CA LYS A 126 17.80 13.04 -31.79
C LYS A 126 18.20 11.86 -32.66
N MET A 127 17.57 10.72 -32.41
CA MET A 127 17.80 9.51 -33.18
C MET A 127 16.61 9.16 -34.05
N THR A 128 16.90 8.63 -35.23
CA THR A 128 15.92 7.98 -36.10
C THR A 128 16.45 6.65 -36.59
N MET A 129 15.55 5.69 -36.82
CA MET A 129 15.84 4.42 -37.46
C MET A 129 15.04 4.35 -38.75
N HIS A 130 15.70 3.98 -39.84
CA HIS A 130 15.09 3.86 -41.17
C HIS A 130 15.11 2.40 -41.60
N ILE A 131 13.95 1.89 -42.02
CA ILE A 131 13.77 0.53 -42.53
C ILE A 131 12.99 0.66 -43.85
N LEU A 132 13.65 0.41 -44.98
CA LEU A 132 13.07 0.66 -46.31
C LEU A 132 12.53 2.11 -46.40
N ASP A 133 11.25 2.28 -46.71
CA ASP A 133 10.57 3.57 -46.82
C ASP A 133 9.97 4.06 -45.49
N SER A 134 10.18 3.33 -44.39
CA SER A 134 9.65 3.66 -43.06
C SER A 134 10.72 4.33 -42.20
N SER A 135 10.38 5.47 -41.60
CA SER A 135 11.22 6.16 -40.63
C SER A 135 10.56 6.12 -39.24
N TYR A 136 11.35 5.75 -38.24
CA TYR A 136 10.95 5.67 -36.84
C TYR A 136 11.76 6.69 -36.05
N LYS A 137 11.10 7.50 -35.23
CA LYS A 137 11.81 8.21 -34.16
C LYS A 137 12.33 7.17 -33.17
N VAL A 138 13.56 7.33 -32.72
CA VAL A 138 14.15 6.44 -31.72
C VAL A 138 14.18 7.17 -30.38
N VAL A 139 13.54 6.58 -29.38
CA VAL A 139 13.37 7.21 -28.06
C VAL A 139 14.05 6.35 -27.00
N VAL A 140 15.02 6.94 -26.30
CA VAL A 140 15.68 6.29 -25.17
C VAL A 140 14.85 6.48 -23.92
N ASN A 141 14.59 5.39 -23.19
CA ASN A 141 13.95 5.41 -21.89
C ASN A 141 12.64 6.21 -21.89
N ALA A 142 11.84 6.11 -22.95
CA ALA A 142 10.47 6.61 -22.93
C ALA A 142 9.72 5.98 -21.74
N PRO A 143 8.83 6.72 -21.07
CA PRO A 143 7.94 6.16 -20.05
C PRO A 143 7.26 4.87 -20.52
N VAL A 144 7.07 3.89 -19.64
CA VAL A 144 6.38 2.66 -20.01
C VAL A 144 5.65 2.05 -18.83
N VAL A 145 4.41 1.59 -19.06
CA VAL A 145 3.68 0.74 -18.11
C VAL A 145 4.11 -0.70 -18.35
N ARG A 146 4.70 -1.34 -17.34
CA ARG A 146 5.14 -2.74 -17.39
C ARG A 146 4.01 -3.69 -17.04
N SER A 147 3.24 -3.34 -16.03
CA SER A 147 2.07 -4.11 -15.61
C SER A 147 1.03 -3.17 -15.00
N MET A 148 -0.22 -3.58 -15.09
CA MET A 148 -1.39 -2.92 -14.50
C MET A 148 -2.51 -3.96 -14.42
N ALA A 149 -3.31 -3.89 -13.36
CA ALA A 149 -4.48 -4.71 -13.17
C ALA A 149 -5.64 -3.86 -12.60
N LEU A 150 -6.86 -4.34 -12.75
CA LEU A 150 -8.03 -3.81 -12.06
C LEU A 150 -8.43 -4.74 -10.90
N PRO A 151 -9.02 -4.21 -9.81
CA PRO A 151 -9.60 -5.03 -8.75
C PRO A 151 -10.58 -6.06 -9.31
N GLU A 152 -10.60 -7.26 -8.70
CA GLU A 152 -11.54 -8.31 -9.11
C GLU A 152 -12.97 -7.98 -8.64
N CYS A 153 -13.10 -7.38 -7.46
CA CYS A 153 -14.33 -6.81 -6.95
C CYS A 153 -14.38 -5.30 -7.22
N MET A 154 -15.44 -4.84 -7.88
CA MET A 154 -15.73 -3.42 -8.12
C MET A 154 -17.18 -3.15 -7.75
N LEU A 155 -17.41 -2.18 -6.87
CA LEU A 155 -18.73 -1.89 -6.32
C LEU A 155 -19.19 -0.48 -6.73
N ALA A 156 -20.46 -0.37 -7.13
CA ALA A 156 -21.08 0.93 -7.34
C ALA A 156 -21.05 1.76 -6.04
N GLY A 157 -20.55 2.99 -6.13
CA GLY A 157 -20.36 3.93 -5.04
C GLY A 157 -19.02 3.79 -4.31
N PHE A 158 -18.10 2.95 -4.78
CA PHE A 158 -16.79 2.71 -4.16
C PHE A 158 -15.63 3.01 -5.13
N PRO A 159 -14.49 3.54 -4.64
CA PRO A 159 -13.39 3.93 -5.52
C PRO A 159 -12.68 2.70 -6.10
N VAL A 160 -12.59 2.66 -7.42
CA VAL A 160 -11.77 1.74 -8.20
C VAL A 160 -10.49 2.45 -8.63
N TYR A 161 -9.36 1.76 -8.54
CA TYR A 161 -8.02 2.28 -8.83
C TYR A 161 -7.16 1.21 -9.50
N PRO A 162 -6.11 1.57 -10.26
CA PRO A 162 -5.19 0.60 -10.85
C PRO A 162 -4.41 -0.13 -9.76
N SER A 163 -4.56 -1.44 -9.68
CA SER A 163 -3.76 -2.32 -8.83
C SER A 163 -2.53 -2.83 -9.60
N LYS A 164 -1.44 -3.12 -8.89
CA LYS A 164 -0.19 -3.65 -9.47
C LYS A 164 0.31 -2.79 -10.64
N LEU A 165 0.19 -1.45 -10.51
CA LEU A 165 0.69 -0.52 -11.51
C LEU A 165 2.22 -0.42 -11.38
N GLU A 166 2.93 -0.93 -12.36
CA GLU A 166 4.38 -0.81 -12.48
C GLU A 166 4.72 0.09 -13.67
N VAL A 167 5.40 1.18 -13.39
CA VAL A 167 5.84 2.16 -14.39
C VAL A 167 7.36 2.24 -14.34
N GLU A 168 7.99 2.24 -15.51
CA GLU A 168 9.42 2.51 -15.64
C GLU A 168 9.65 3.81 -16.41
N PHE A 169 10.74 4.49 -16.05
CA PHE A 169 11.15 5.75 -16.69
C PHE A 169 10.11 6.88 -16.59
N ALA A 170 9.20 6.79 -15.62
CA ALA A 170 8.24 7.82 -15.23
C ALA A 170 7.77 7.55 -13.79
N GLU A 171 7.21 8.56 -13.14
CA GLU A 171 6.52 8.42 -11.86
C GLU A 171 5.06 8.01 -12.09
N LYS A 172 4.49 7.21 -11.18
CA LYS A 172 3.06 6.80 -11.27
C LYS A 172 2.12 8.00 -11.34
N LYS A 173 2.40 9.05 -10.55
CA LYS A 173 1.62 10.30 -10.49
C LYS A 173 1.63 11.10 -11.80
N ASP A 174 2.63 10.88 -12.65
CA ASP A 174 2.74 11.59 -13.93
C ASP A 174 1.91 10.89 -15.03
N CYS A 175 1.46 9.66 -14.78
CA CYS A 175 0.64 8.90 -15.72
C CYS A 175 -0.75 9.50 -15.87
N ARG A 176 -1.29 9.45 -17.08
CA ARG A 176 -2.67 9.87 -17.38
C ARG A 176 -3.57 8.65 -17.45
N PHE A 177 -4.69 8.72 -16.78
CA PHE A 177 -5.65 7.62 -16.66
C PHE A 177 -7.00 8.04 -17.23
N THR A 178 -7.56 7.19 -18.08
CA THR A 178 -8.89 7.37 -18.67
C THR A 178 -9.69 6.09 -18.48
N TRP A 179 -10.88 6.22 -17.91
CA TRP A 179 -11.78 5.14 -17.57
C TRP A 179 -12.91 5.06 -18.58
N PHE A 180 -13.25 3.83 -18.95
CA PHE A 180 -14.33 3.54 -19.88
C PHE A 180 -15.23 2.45 -19.31
N ARG A 181 -16.48 2.49 -19.71
CA ARG A 181 -17.50 1.48 -19.42
C ARG A 181 -17.91 0.78 -20.71
N SER A 182 -18.27 -0.50 -20.65
CA SER A 182 -18.85 -1.18 -21.82
C SER A 182 -20.16 -0.48 -22.24
N ALA A 183 -20.42 -0.35 -23.54
CA ALA A 183 -21.63 0.33 -24.05
C ALA A 183 -22.94 -0.44 -23.77
N LYS A 184 -22.81 -1.71 -23.38
CA LYS A 184 -23.92 -2.58 -22.95
C LYS A 184 -23.48 -3.40 -21.74
N PRO A 185 -24.42 -3.82 -20.87
CA PRO A 185 -24.13 -4.77 -19.81
C PRO A 185 -23.54 -6.07 -20.37
N VAL A 186 -22.58 -6.65 -19.67
CA VAL A 186 -21.98 -7.93 -20.04
C VAL A 186 -22.94 -9.03 -19.56
N GLN A 187 -23.41 -9.86 -20.49
CA GLN A 187 -24.17 -11.06 -20.13
C GLN A 187 -23.22 -12.02 -19.39
N GLN A 188 -23.65 -12.57 -18.25
CA GLN A 188 -22.92 -13.64 -17.55
C GLN A 188 -22.52 -14.72 -18.59
N ASP A 189 -21.24 -15.09 -18.60
CA ASP A 189 -20.57 -16.05 -19.51
C ASP A 189 -20.02 -15.55 -20.86
N LYS A 190 -20.06 -14.25 -21.17
CA LYS A 190 -19.38 -13.70 -22.37
C LYS A 190 -18.07 -12.99 -22.05
N THR A 191 -17.05 -13.25 -22.88
CA THR A 191 -15.76 -12.55 -22.78
C THR A 191 -15.90 -11.08 -23.17
N CYS A 192 -15.28 -10.19 -22.39
CA CYS A 192 -15.36 -8.74 -22.51
C CYS A 192 -14.67 -8.17 -23.77
N ASP A 193 -13.95 -8.98 -24.55
CA ASP A 193 -13.09 -8.58 -25.67
C ASP A 193 -13.83 -8.01 -26.90
N SER A 194 -15.17 -8.09 -26.95
CA SER A 194 -15.97 -7.63 -28.11
C SER A 194 -16.80 -6.35 -27.88
N HIS A 195 -16.75 -5.79 -26.67
CA HIS A 195 -17.60 -4.64 -26.33
C HIS A 195 -17.03 -3.33 -26.87
N LYS A 196 -17.90 -2.47 -27.41
CA LYS A 196 -17.60 -1.05 -27.54
C LYS A 196 -17.52 -0.45 -26.14
N PHE A 197 -16.59 0.48 -25.94
CA PHE A 197 -16.37 1.15 -24.66
C PHE A 197 -16.60 2.65 -24.81
N GLU A 198 -17.21 3.27 -23.81
CA GLU A 198 -17.53 4.69 -23.73
C GLU A 198 -16.77 5.30 -22.56
N GLU A 199 -16.18 6.47 -22.75
CA GLU A 199 -15.41 7.17 -21.71
C GLU A 199 -16.36 7.66 -20.62
N VAL A 200 -16.02 7.40 -19.35
CA VAL A 200 -16.85 7.75 -18.19
C VAL A 200 -16.13 8.63 -17.17
N ALA A 201 -14.79 8.58 -17.12
CA ALA A 201 -14.02 9.41 -16.20
C ALA A 201 -12.54 9.52 -16.62
N SER A 202 -11.85 10.47 -15.99
CA SER A 202 -10.40 10.62 -16.06
C SER A 202 -9.83 10.81 -14.66
N GLY A 203 -8.60 10.34 -14.42
CA GLY A 203 -7.94 10.41 -13.12
C GLY A 203 -7.55 9.04 -12.59
N PHE A 204 -6.68 9.02 -11.57
CA PHE A 204 -6.15 7.76 -11.02
C PHE A 204 -7.24 6.84 -10.46
N THR A 205 -8.28 7.42 -9.86
CA THR A 205 -9.45 6.69 -9.36
C THR A 205 -10.69 6.98 -10.19
N TYR A 206 -11.61 6.03 -10.19
CA TYR A 206 -12.97 6.17 -10.70
C TYR A 206 -13.93 5.53 -9.72
N THR A 207 -15.02 6.21 -9.38
CA THR A 207 -16.08 5.66 -8.52
C THR A 207 -17.27 5.30 -9.41
N PRO A 208 -17.52 4.00 -9.68
CA PRO A 208 -18.66 3.58 -10.48
C PRO A 208 -19.96 4.03 -9.81
N SER A 209 -20.93 4.42 -10.62
CA SER A 209 -22.30 4.75 -10.26
C SER A 209 -23.21 3.52 -10.35
N ALA A 210 -24.50 3.69 -9.99
CA ALA A 210 -25.50 2.66 -10.15
C ALA A 210 -25.73 2.27 -11.63
N GLU A 211 -25.50 3.17 -12.59
CA GLU A 211 -25.63 2.88 -14.03
C GLU A 211 -24.54 1.93 -14.54
N ASP A 212 -23.44 1.83 -13.81
CA ASP A 212 -22.29 1.02 -14.20
C ASP A 212 -22.47 -0.44 -13.80
N VAL A 213 -23.43 -0.75 -12.94
CA VAL A 213 -23.75 -2.12 -12.51
C VAL A 213 -24.03 -3.00 -13.74
N GLY A 214 -23.38 -4.17 -13.77
CA GLY A 214 -23.47 -5.12 -14.90
C GLY A 214 -22.51 -4.82 -16.05
N HIS A 215 -21.76 -3.72 -16.02
CA HIS A 215 -20.82 -3.35 -17.07
C HIS A 215 -19.38 -3.74 -16.71
N ALA A 216 -18.58 -4.03 -17.73
CA ALA A 216 -17.14 -4.15 -17.59
C ALA A 216 -16.49 -2.76 -17.65
N ILE A 217 -15.38 -2.61 -16.94
CA ILE A 217 -14.60 -1.38 -16.89
C ILE A 217 -13.32 -1.58 -17.68
N LYS A 218 -12.94 -0.57 -18.47
CA LYS A 218 -11.64 -0.51 -19.13
C LYS A 218 -10.87 0.70 -18.63
N LEU A 219 -9.61 0.50 -18.28
CA LEU A 219 -8.68 1.56 -17.91
C LEU A 219 -7.61 1.71 -18.99
N ARG A 220 -7.43 2.93 -19.50
CA ARG A 220 -6.29 3.32 -20.33
C ARG A 220 -5.31 4.12 -19.49
N CYS A 221 -4.05 3.71 -19.48
CA CYS A 221 -2.95 4.42 -18.82
C CYS A 221 -1.92 4.87 -19.87
N GLU A 222 -1.70 6.18 -19.99
CA GLU A 222 -0.62 6.78 -20.79
C GLU A 222 0.49 7.26 -19.85
N PRO A 223 1.67 6.62 -19.83
CA PRO A 223 2.77 7.02 -18.96
C PRO A 223 3.47 8.25 -19.54
N VAL A 224 3.79 9.23 -18.69
CA VAL A 224 4.39 10.52 -19.10
C VAL A 224 5.59 10.83 -18.21
N ARG A 225 6.63 11.45 -18.78
CA ARG A 225 7.75 12.05 -18.04
C ARG A 225 8.13 13.37 -18.69
N GLY A 226 7.74 14.48 -18.06
CA GLY A 226 7.89 15.81 -18.65
C GLY A 226 7.13 15.91 -19.98
N HIS A 227 7.87 16.12 -21.08
CA HIS A 227 7.31 16.17 -22.43
C HIS A 227 7.28 14.81 -23.15
N LEU A 228 7.95 13.78 -22.60
CA LEU A 228 7.99 12.45 -23.19
C LEU A 228 6.73 11.68 -22.84
N LYS A 229 6.13 11.05 -23.85
CA LYS A 229 5.00 10.14 -23.69
C LYS A 229 5.42 8.73 -24.07
N GLY A 230 4.99 7.77 -23.25
CA GLY A 230 5.08 6.37 -23.60
C GLY A 230 3.84 5.86 -24.32
N PRO A 231 3.88 4.59 -24.79
CA PRO A 231 2.69 3.93 -25.32
C PRO A 231 1.60 3.84 -24.25
N ALA A 232 0.36 4.12 -24.63
CA ALA A 232 -0.78 3.86 -23.76
C ALA A 232 -1.03 2.35 -23.64
N LEU A 233 -1.32 1.88 -22.43
CA LEU A 233 -1.75 0.51 -22.16
C LEU A 233 -3.23 0.51 -21.76
N GLU A 234 -4.02 -0.36 -22.37
CA GLU A 234 -5.43 -0.57 -22.00
C GLU A 234 -5.61 -1.89 -21.27
N PHE A 235 -6.44 -1.89 -20.23
CA PHE A 235 -6.77 -3.08 -19.45
C PHE A 235 -8.28 -3.14 -19.23
N VAL A 236 -8.90 -4.26 -19.57
CA VAL A 236 -10.32 -4.52 -19.34
C VAL A 236 -10.46 -5.37 -18.08
N SER A 237 -11.41 -5.02 -17.22
CA SER A 237 -11.70 -5.76 -15.99
C SER A 237 -12.13 -7.20 -16.32
N LYS A 238 -11.69 -8.14 -15.49
CA LYS A 238 -12.17 -9.54 -15.59
C LYS A 238 -13.62 -9.69 -15.14
N GLY A 239 -13.98 -8.93 -14.10
CA GLY A 239 -15.33 -8.86 -13.56
C GLY A 239 -16.13 -7.68 -14.09
N ILE A 240 -17.37 -7.60 -13.63
CA ILE A 240 -18.29 -6.48 -13.86
C ILE A 240 -18.47 -5.68 -12.57
N VAL A 241 -18.93 -4.44 -12.69
CA VAL A 241 -19.35 -3.66 -11.52
C VAL A 241 -20.58 -4.32 -10.90
N SER A 242 -20.52 -4.57 -9.59
CA SER A 242 -21.63 -5.09 -8.80
C SER A 242 -22.29 -3.96 -8.01
N ALA A 243 -23.52 -4.19 -7.54
CA ALA A 243 -24.16 -3.28 -6.61
C ALA A 243 -23.34 -3.19 -5.31
N GLY A 244 -23.22 -1.99 -4.74
CA GLY A 244 -22.65 -1.82 -3.40
C GLY A 244 -23.59 -2.36 -2.31
N PRO A 245 -23.13 -2.50 -1.06
CA PRO A 245 -23.92 -3.03 0.06
C PRO A 245 -25.04 -2.11 0.56
N GLY A 246 -25.33 -0.99 -0.12
CA GLY A 246 -26.24 0.04 0.37
C GLY A 246 -25.53 0.99 1.32
N HIS A 247 -26.20 1.37 2.42
CA HIS A 247 -25.65 2.29 3.40
C HIS A 247 -24.62 1.58 4.29
N CYS A 248 -23.41 2.11 4.32
CA CYS A 248 -22.39 1.71 5.29
C CYS A 248 -22.35 2.71 6.44
N PRO A 249 -22.18 2.29 7.71
CA PRO A 249 -22.17 3.22 8.85
C PRO A 249 -21.16 4.37 8.72
N PHE A 250 -19.99 4.13 8.09
CA PHE A 250 -19.03 5.18 7.82
C PHE A 250 -19.55 6.30 6.88
N ASN A 251 -20.64 6.08 6.12
CA ASN A 251 -21.26 7.15 5.33
C ASN A 251 -21.86 8.26 6.20
N THR A 252 -22.51 7.90 7.31
CA THR A 252 -22.97 8.88 8.31
C THR A 252 -21.78 9.56 8.97
N ARG A 253 -20.72 8.79 9.29
CA ARG A 253 -19.50 9.35 9.90
C ARG A 253 -18.79 10.34 8.97
N HIS A 254 -18.81 10.09 7.67
CA HIS A 254 -18.22 10.99 6.67
C HIS A 254 -18.90 12.36 6.64
N SER A 255 -20.15 12.52 7.08
CA SER A 255 -20.79 13.86 7.16
C SER A 255 -20.08 14.81 8.13
N PHE A 256 -19.30 14.28 9.08
CA PHE A 256 -18.49 15.06 10.03
C PHE A 256 -17.08 15.37 9.50
N THR A 257 -16.70 14.81 8.35
CA THR A 257 -15.34 14.86 7.80
C THR A 257 -15.32 15.36 6.36
N GLN A 258 -16.27 16.25 6.04
CA GLN A 258 -16.47 16.73 4.67
C GLN A 258 -15.28 17.51 4.11
N GLU A 259 -14.40 18.08 4.95
CA GLU A 259 -13.18 18.74 4.49
C GLU A 259 -11.97 18.43 5.39
N PHE A 260 -10.77 18.66 4.84
CA PHE A 260 -9.54 18.74 5.61
C PHE A 260 -9.58 19.95 6.54
N LEU A 261 -8.94 19.85 7.70
CA LEU A 261 -8.83 20.95 8.63
C LEU A 261 -7.73 21.93 8.21
N SER A 262 -7.71 23.10 8.84
CA SER A 262 -6.74 24.17 8.54
C SER A 262 -6.31 24.92 9.80
N GLY A 263 -5.28 25.76 9.65
CA GLY A 263 -4.72 26.53 10.76
C GLY A 263 -4.01 25.60 11.75
N PRO A 264 -4.25 25.73 13.07
CA PRO A 264 -3.63 24.87 14.10
C PRO A 264 -4.35 23.52 14.30
N ASN A 265 -5.35 23.21 13.48
CA ASN A 265 -6.19 22.03 13.64
C ASN A 265 -5.77 20.93 12.68
N PHE A 266 -5.84 19.68 13.11
CA PHE A 266 -5.59 18.50 12.29
C PHE A 266 -6.48 17.35 12.75
N ARG A 267 -6.83 16.45 11.82
CA ARG A 267 -7.62 15.25 12.10
C ARG A 267 -6.73 14.03 12.19
N ILE A 268 -6.98 13.18 13.16
CA ILE A 268 -6.25 11.93 13.38
C ILE A 268 -7.20 10.74 13.35
N MET A 269 -6.73 9.62 12.78
CA MET A 269 -7.42 8.33 12.78
C MET A 269 -6.52 7.21 13.31
N SER A 270 -7.09 6.30 14.10
CA SER A 270 -6.51 4.99 14.44
C SER A 270 -7.49 3.88 14.08
N TYR A 271 -7.04 2.83 13.40
CA TYR A 271 -7.93 1.76 12.93
C TYR A 271 -7.21 0.43 12.69
N ASN A 272 -7.58 -0.61 13.43
CA ASN A 272 -7.24 -1.99 13.09
C ASN A 272 -8.11 -2.44 11.91
N ILE A 273 -7.49 -2.80 10.78
CA ILE A 273 -8.20 -3.08 9.52
C ILE A 273 -8.40 -4.57 9.23
N LEU A 274 -8.13 -5.44 10.20
CA LEU A 274 -8.25 -6.90 10.12
C LEU A 274 -7.40 -7.49 8.97
N ALA A 275 -6.24 -8.05 9.31
CA ALA A 275 -5.35 -8.65 8.30
C ALA A 275 -6.03 -9.83 7.60
N ASP A 276 -5.81 -9.96 6.30
CA ASP A 276 -6.32 -11.05 5.48
C ASP A 276 -5.84 -12.42 5.99
N CYS A 277 -4.62 -12.49 6.52
CA CYS A 277 -4.11 -13.72 7.13
C CYS A 277 -4.92 -14.20 8.34
N TYR A 278 -5.66 -13.30 9.02
CA TYR A 278 -6.55 -13.65 10.14
C TYR A 278 -8.02 -13.74 9.71
N ALA A 279 -8.37 -13.31 8.49
CA ALA A 279 -9.73 -13.39 7.95
C ALA A 279 -9.93 -14.63 7.04
N ASP A 280 -8.88 -15.06 6.32
CA ASP A 280 -8.98 -16.05 5.24
C ASP A 280 -8.85 -17.52 5.71
N SER A 281 -8.69 -17.76 7.02
CA SER A 281 -8.55 -19.12 7.57
C SER A 281 -9.91 -19.81 7.77
N ASP A 282 -9.95 -21.14 7.67
CA ASP A 282 -11.18 -21.92 7.94
C ASP A 282 -11.68 -21.67 9.37
N TYR A 283 -10.77 -21.59 10.35
CA TYR A 283 -11.13 -21.24 11.73
C TYR A 283 -11.78 -19.85 11.81
N SER A 284 -11.25 -18.87 11.08
CA SER A 284 -11.82 -17.52 11.07
C SER A 284 -13.22 -17.51 10.48
N ARG A 285 -13.43 -18.21 9.36
CA ARG A 285 -14.74 -18.28 8.68
C ARG A 285 -15.77 -19.08 9.46
N GLU A 286 -15.37 -20.16 10.13
CA GLU A 286 -16.29 -21.09 10.79
C GLU A 286 -16.49 -20.79 12.29
N VAL A 287 -15.53 -20.13 12.94
CA VAL A 287 -15.53 -19.92 14.41
C VAL A 287 -15.54 -18.44 14.78
N LEU A 288 -14.64 -17.63 14.23
CA LEU A 288 -14.56 -16.21 14.60
C LEU A 288 -15.68 -15.37 13.97
N PHE A 289 -15.95 -15.59 12.69
CA PHE A 289 -16.86 -14.78 11.87
C PHE A 289 -17.94 -15.62 11.12
N PRO A 290 -18.59 -16.62 11.74
CA PRO A 290 -19.57 -17.47 11.04
C PRO A 290 -20.82 -16.71 10.57
N TYR A 291 -21.07 -15.52 11.12
CA TYR A 291 -22.14 -14.61 10.75
C TYR A 291 -21.82 -13.78 9.49
N CYS A 292 -20.55 -13.61 9.14
CA CYS A 292 -20.14 -12.78 8.01
C CYS A 292 -20.13 -13.62 6.71
N PRO A 293 -20.86 -13.21 5.65
CA PRO A 293 -20.83 -13.92 4.39
C PRO A 293 -19.40 -14.04 3.82
N PRO A 294 -18.97 -15.21 3.29
CA PRO A 294 -17.59 -15.41 2.83
C PRO A 294 -17.09 -14.38 1.82
N TYR A 295 -17.96 -13.87 0.95
CA TYR A 295 -17.59 -12.84 -0.02
C TYR A 295 -17.28 -11.49 0.63
N ALA A 296 -17.90 -11.17 1.76
CA ALA A 296 -17.71 -9.92 2.48
C ALA A 296 -16.45 -9.96 3.36
N LEU A 297 -16.04 -11.16 3.79
CA LEU A 297 -14.80 -11.38 4.51
C LEU A 297 -13.56 -11.37 3.61
N ALA A 298 -13.72 -11.72 2.32
CA ALA A 298 -12.64 -11.73 1.34
C ALA A 298 -12.01 -10.32 1.17
N ILE A 299 -10.67 -10.27 1.14
CA ILE A 299 -9.92 -8.99 1.06
C ILE A 299 -10.31 -8.13 -0.13
N ASP A 300 -10.64 -8.71 -1.28
CA ASP A 300 -11.02 -7.95 -2.48
C ASP A 300 -12.34 -7.16 -2.27
N TYR A 301 -13.22 -7.63 -1.39
CA TYR A 301 -14.41 -6.90 -0.97
C TYR A 301 -14.08 -5.88 0.13
N ARG A 302 -13.43 -6.33 1.22
CA ARG A 302 -13.11 -5.48 2.37
C ARG A 302 -12.29 -4.25 1.97
N LYS A 303 -11.32 -4.40 1.08
CA LYS A 303 -10.48 -3.28 0.62
C LYS A 303 -11.26 -2.20 -0.13
N GLN A 304 -12.38 -2.54 -0.80
CA GLN A 304 -13.23 -1.51 -1.42
C GLN A 304 -13.89 -0.63 -0.35
N LEU A 305 -14.41 -1.25 0.71
CA LEU A 305 -14.99 -0.55 1.85
C LEU A 305 -13.93 0.25 2.60
N LEU A 306 -12.77 -0.35 2.91
CA LEU A 306 -11.64 0.33 3.57
C LEU A 306 -11.17 1.53 2.76
N ALA A 307 -11.01 1.38 1.43
CA ALA A 307 -10.59 2.47 0.56
C ALA A 307 -11.57 3.65 0.65
N LYS A 308 -12.89 3.40 0.60
CA LYS A 308 -13.90 4.44 0.75
C LYS A 308 -13.93 5.04 2.15
N GLU A 309 -13.90 4.20 3.18
CA GLU A 309 -13.96 4.60 4.58
C GLU A 309 -12.78 5.50 4.95
N ILE A 310 -11.54 5.02 4.73
CA ILE A 310 -10.31 5.71 5.10
C ILE A 310 -10.17 7.04 4.33
N SER A 311 -10.42 7.03 3.02
CA SER A 311 -10.30 8.23 2.19
C SER A 311 -11.35 9.30 2.51
N GLY A 312 -12.56 8.90 2.89
CA GLY A 312 -13.65 9.82 3.21
C GLY A 312 -13.49 10.55 4.54
N TYR A 313 -12.66 10.05 5.46
CA TYR A 313 -12.38 10.74 6.72
C TYR A 313 -11.51 11.99 6.55
N LYS A 314 -10.80 12.15 5.42
CA LYS A 314 -9.91 13.30 5.17
C LYS A 314 -9.00 13.61 6.39
N SER A 315 -8.49 12.57 7.03
CA SER A 315 -7.65 12.68 8.22
C SER A 315 -6.26 13.18 7.82
N ASP A 316 -5.64 14.05 8.60
CA ASP A 316 -4.27 14.50 8.36
C ASP A 316 -3.23 13.45 8.79
N LEU A 317 -3.55 12.67 9.82
CA LEU A 317 -2.77 11.55 10.31
C LEU A 317 -3.62 10.28 10.35
N ILE A 318 -3.10 9.19 9.82
CA ILE A 318 -3.77 7.90 9.73
C ILE A 318 -2.84 6.84 10.30
N PHE A 319 -3.27 6.08 11.30
CA PHE A 319 -2.53 4.97 11.89
C PHE A 319 -3.37 3.70 11.75
N LEU A 320 -2.81 2.68 11.11
CA LEU A 320 -3.49 1.43 10.80
C LEU A 320 -2.74 0.26 11.40
N GLN A 321 -3.47 -0.65 12.04
CA GLN A 321 -2.96 -1.92 12.56
C GLN A 321 -3.46 -3.08 11.70
N GLU A 322 -2.76 -4.21 11.74
CA GLU A 322 -3.06 -5.40 10.95
C GLU A 322 -3.09 -5.16 9.43
N VAL A 323 -2.13 -4.39 8.96
CA VAL A 323 -2.01 -4.12 7.53
C VAL A 323 -1.15 -5.20 6.88
N ASP A 324 -1.71 -6.01 5.98
CA ASP A 324 -0.89 -6.88 5.14
C ASP A 324 0.05 -6.06 4.25
N ARG A 325 1.30 -6.51 4.12
CA ARG A 325 2.29 -5.84 3.27
C ARG A 325 1.78 -5.59 1.85
N LYS A 326 1.07 -6.57 1.29
CA LYS A 326 0.50 -6.49 -0.06
C LYS A 326 -0.63 -5.46 -0.14
N VAL A 327 -1.50 -5.38 0.87
CA VAL A 327 -2.57 -4.37 0.94
C VAL A 327 -1.97 -2.98 1.03
N PHE A 328 -0.88 -2.80 1.79
CA PHE A 328 -0.14 -1.53 1.80
C PHE A 328 0.44 -1.19 0.41
N ASP A 329 1.28 -2.06 -0.15
CA ASP A 329 2.04 -1.76 -1.38
C ASP A 329 1.17 -1.62 -2.64
N VAL A 330 0.05 -2.35 -2.70
CA VAL A 330 -0.79 -2.47 -3.91
C VAL A 330 -2.06 -1.62 -3.85
N ASP A 331 -2.61 -1.39 -2.66
CA ASP A 331 -3.91 -0.77 -2.48
C ASP A 331 -3.81 0.59 -1.74
N LEU A 332 -3.40 0.59 -0.47
CA LEU A 332 -3.44 1.80 0.37
C LEU A 332 -2.42 2.87 -0.05
N GLU A 333 -1.15 2.51 -0.27
CA GLU A 333 -0.11 3.47 -0.64
C GLU A 333 -0.40 4.15 -1.99
N PRO A 334 -0.73 3.42 -3.07
CA PRO A 334 -1.02 4.07 -4.34
C PRO A 334 -2.28 4.96 -4.28
N LEU A 335 -3.31 4.53 -3.56
CA LEU A 335 -4.54 5.29 -3.40
C LEU A 335 -4.31 6.60 -2.63
N LEU A 336 -3.71 6.50 -1.44
CA LEU A 336 -3.53 7.65 -0.56
C LEU A 336 -2.42 8.59 -1.06
N SER A 337 -1.34 8.07 -1.68
CA SER A 337 -0.31 8.95 -2.27
C SER A 337 -0.86 9.82 -3.38
N ASN A 338 -1.76 9.28 -4.22
CA ASN A 338 -2.47 10.06 -5.22
C ASN A 338 -3.42 11.11 -4.61
N MET A 339 -3.86 10.91 -3.37
CA MET A 339 -4.63 11.90 -2.60
C MET A 339 -3.75 12.92 -1.86
N GLY A 340 -2.42 12.84 -1.97
CA GLY A 340 -1.47 13.78 -1.36
C GLY A 340 -0.90 13.34 -0.01
N TYR A 341 -1.03 12.06 0.35
CA TYR A 341 -0.40 11.50 1.54
C TYR A 341 1.00 10.96 1.26
N SER A 342 1.78 10.80 2.32
CA SER A 342 2.97 9.94 2.32
C SER A 342 2.76 8.82 3.32
N GLY A 343 3.07 7.58 2.92
CA GLY A 343 2.81 6.37 3.69
C GLY A 343 4.06 5.64 4.14
N LEU A 344 4.02 5.03 5.31
CA LEU A 344 5.09 4.23 5.90
C LEU A 344 4.55 2.89 6.40
N PHE A 345 5.34 1.84 6.25
CA PHE A 345 4.98 0.49 6.69
C PHE A 345 6.09 -0.11 7.54
N SER A 346 5.72 -0.61 8.71
CA SER A 346 6.60 -1.32 9.65
C SER A 346 6.03 -2.70 9.90
N LYS A 347 6.77 -3.73 9.49
CA LYS A 347 6.38 -5.13 9.65
C LYS A 347 6.51 -5.55 11.11
N LYS A 348 5.57 -6.34 11.65
CA LYS A 348 5.79 -7.02 12.93
C LYS A 348 6.97 -7.99 12.84
N GLY A 349 7.62 -8.25 13.97
CA GLY A 349 8.70 -9.24 14.07
C GLY A 349 8.22 -10.67 13.74
N GLY A 350 9.15 -11.53 13.33
CA GLY A 350 8.86 -12.94 13.03
C GLY A 350 8.41 -13.21 11.57
N GLN A 351 7.67 -14.30 11.37
CA GLN A 351 7.28 -14.83 10.05
C GLN A 351 5.89 -14.34 9.56
N ILE A 352 5.31 -13.33 10.21
CA ILE A 352 3.97 -12.81 9.88
C ILE A 352 4.08 -11.77 8.76
N SER A 353 3.11 -11.67 7.84
CA SER A 353 3.14 -10.71 6.71
C SER A 353 2.47 -9.36 6.97
N GLU A 354 1.79 -9.20 8.11
CA GLU A 354 1.15 -7.94 8.52
C GLU A 354 2.04 -7.06 9.43
N GLY A 355 1.62 -5.81 9.56
CA GLY A 355 2.27 -4.84 10.42
C GLY A 355 1.43 -3.58 10.64
N ILE A 356 2.13 -2.49 10.91
CA ILE A 356 1.56 -1.17 11.17
C ILE A 356 1.86 -0.28 9.97
N ALA A 357 0.83 0.41 9.49
CA ALA A 357 0.99 1.46 8.50
C ALA A 357 0.63 2.82 9.08
N SER A 358 1.31 3.86 8.63
CA SER A 358 0.93 5.24 8.91
C SER A 358 0.94 6.07 7.65
N PHE A 359 0.06 7.07 7.60
CA PHE A 359 0.03 8.06 6.55
C PHE A 359 -0.10 9.46 7.14
N TYR A 360 0.62 10.41 6.57
CA TYR A 360 0.49 11.83 6.90
C TYR A 360 0.19 12.66 5.66
N TYR A 361 -0.70 13.64 5.79
CA TYR A 361 -1.08 14.52 4.68
C TYR A 361 0.00 15.58 4.45
N ASN A 362 0.57 15.60 3.24
CA ASN A 362 1.77 16.39 2.93
C ASN A 362 1.55 17.91 2.97
N LYS A 363 0.30 18.38 2.98
CA LYS A 363 -0.01 19.82 3.12
C LYS A 363 -0.09 20.27 4.58
N THR A 364 -0.25 19.34 5.51
CA THR A 364 -0.38 19.63 6.96
C THR A 364 0.90 19.29 7.70
N PHE A 365 1.55 18.19 7.34
CA PHE A 365 2.74 17.68 8.03
C PHE A 365 3.92 17.44 7.10
N LYS A 366 5.11 17.71 7.65
CA LYS A 366 6.40 17.31 7.08
C LYS A 366 7.06 16.29 8.01
N LEU A 367 7.52 15.18 7.46
CA LEU A 367 8.31 14.19 8.21
C LEU A 367 9.71 14.72 8.50
N GLU A 368 10.13 14.64 9.75
CA GLU A 368 11.50 14.96 10.20
C GLU A 368 12.29 13.70 10.49
N HIS A 369 11.67 12.72 11.13
CA HIS A 369 12.30 11.45 11.50
C HIS A 369 11.29 10.32 11.46
N GLN A 370 11.75 9.13 11.12
CA GLN A 370 10.96 7.91 11.20
C GLN A 370 11.83 6.77 11.71
N GLU A 371 11.26 5.92 12.53
CA GLU A 371 11.86 4.66 12.92
C GLU A 371 10.79 3.66 13.38
N TYR A 372 11.21 2.44 13.64
CA TYR A 372 10.40 1.49 14.38
C TYR A 372 11.30 0.64 15.26
N ILE A 373 10.75 0.21 16.39
CA ILE A 373 11.45 -0.63 17.35
C ILE A 373 10.65 -1.91 17.60
N THR A 374 11.35 -2.99 17.91
CA THR A 374 10.72 -4.23 18.39
C THR A 374 10.74 -4.22 19.91
N LEU A 375 9.58 -4.27 20.55
CA LEU A 375 9.46 -4.03 21.99
C LEU A 375 10.24 -5.03 22.83
N SER A 376 10.27 -6.30 22.40
CA SER A 376 11.03 -7.35 23.07
C SER A 376 12.55 -7.10 23.04
N ASN A 377 13.08 -6.65 21.90
CA ASN A 377 14.51 -6.29 21.77
C ASN A 377 14.85 -5.10 22.68
N GLU A 378 14.01 -4.06 22.68
CA GLU A 378 14.21 -2.87 23.51
C GLU A 378 14.22 -3.23 25.00
N ILE A 379 13.24 -4.00 25.46
CA ILE A 379 13.18 -4.48 26.86
C ILE A 379 14.44 -5.28 27.22
N ASN A 380 15.00 -6.05 26.28
CA ASN A 380 16.15 -6.92 26.57
C ASN A 380 17.49 -6.18 26.57
N GLU A 381 17.68 -5.25 25.63
CA GLU A 381 19.00 -4.71 25.29
C GLU A 381 19.18 -3.24 25.67
N ASN A 382 18.12 -2.43 25.59
CA ASN A 382 18.25 -0.99 25.74
C ASN A 382 18.32 -0.58 27.23
N PRO A 383 19.38 0.11 27.68
CA PRO A 383 19.53 0.56 29.06
C PRO A 383 18.38 1.43 29.58
N LEU A 384 17.62 2.10 28.70
CA LEU A 384 16.43 2.87 29.05
C LEU A 384 15.38 2.03 29.81
N PHE A 385 15.35 0.71 29.57
CA PHE A 385 14.37 -0.20 30.15
C PHE A 385 14.95 -1.12 31.22
N GLU A 386 16.05 -0.74 31.87
CA GLU A 386 16.71 -1.59 32.87
C GLU A 386 15.77 -2.06 34.00
N SER A 387 14.90 -1.19 34.51
CA SER A 387 13.93 -1.55 35.55
C SER A 387 12.94 -2.62 35.08
N ILE A 388 12.34 -2.43 33.90
CA ILE A 388 11.44 -3.37 33.23
C ILE A 388 12.17 -4.68 32.95
N ARG A 389 13.38 -4.61 32.39
CA ARG A 389 14.23 -5.77 32.08
C ARG A 389 14.51 -6.60 33.32
N ASN A 390 14.89 -5.96 34.42
CA ASN A 390 15.19 -6.65 35.68
C ASN A 390 13.95 -7.35 36.23
N ALA A 391 12.77 -6.71 36.18
CA ALA A 391 11.52 -7.34 36.57
C ALA A 391 11.16 -8.54 35.69
N VAL A 392 11.32 -8.42 34.37
CA VAL A 392 11.10 -9.51 33.40
C VAL A 392 12.07 -10.67 33.63
N HIS A 393 13.36 -10.39 33.85
CA HIS A 393 14.40 -11.43 34.01
C HIS A 393 14.34 -12.15 35.36
N LYS A 394 13.60 -11.65 36.36
CA LYS A 394 13.31 -12.41 37.60
C LYS A 394 12.40 -13.62 37.35
N ASN A 395 11.64 -13.65 36.26
CA ASN A 395 10.71 -14.72 35.92
C ASN A 395 10.98 -15.27 34.51
N GLU A 396 11.53 -16.49 34.42
CA GLU A 396 11.90 -17.09 33.13
C GLU A 396 10.70 -17.38 32.20
N ALA A 397 9.51 -17.68 32.75
CA ALA A 397 8.30 -17.87 31.94
C ALA A 397 7.86 -16.56 31.28
N LEU A 398 7.80 -15.48 32.07
CA LEU A 398 7.52 -14.14 31.57
C LEU A 398 8.56 -13.69 30.54
N LYS A 399 9.85 -13.86 30.84
CA LYS A 399 10.94 -13.52 29.92
C LYS A 399 10.80 -14.24 28.59
N SER A 400 10.59 -15.56 28.59
CA SER A 400 10.35 -16.30 27.34
C SER A 400 9.15 -15.73 26.59
N ARG A 401 8.03 -15.47 27.30
CA ARG A 401 6.81 -14.95 26.67
C ARG A 401 7.04 -13.59 26.01
N ILE A 402 7.71 -12.66 26.69
CA ILE A 402 8.04 -11.32 26.19
C ILE A 402 8.99 -11.41 24.99
N LEU A 403 10.09 -12.15 25.11
CA LEU A 403 11.13 -12.21 24.08
C LEU A 403 10.65 -12.89 22.79
N ASP A 404 9.67 -13.80 22.88
CA ASP A 404 9.07 -14.43 21.71
C ASP A 404 8.07 -13.52 20.96
N ARG A 405 7.73 -12.34 21.49
CA ARG A 405 6.78 -11.42 20.83
C ARG A 405 7.47 -10.53 19.80
N GLY A 406 6.81 -10.41 18.65
CA GLY A 406 7.19 -9.49 17.56
C GLY A 406 6.41 -8.18 17.54
N SER A 407 5.76 -7.77 18.64
CA SER A 407 5.07 -6.47 18.72
C SER A 407 6.07 -5.34 18.51
N ILE A 408 5.66 -4.34 17.73
CA ILE A 408 6.48 -3.18 17.38
C ILE A 408 5.84 -1.88 17.84
N LEU A 409 6.65 -0.83 17.95
CA LEU A 409 6.21 0.55 17.95
C LEU A 409 6.76 1.22 16.70
N GLN A 410 5.87 1.75 15.85
CA GLN A 410 6.25 2.65 14.76
C GLN A 410 6.28 4.08 15.29
N VAL A 411 7.36 4.81 15.02
CA VAL A 411 7.61 6.16 15.55
C VAL A 411 7.80 7.13 14.38
N LEU A 412 7.00 8.19 14.38
CA LEU A 412 7.11 9.30 13.44
C LEU A 412 7.35 10.59 14.22
N VAL A 413 8.30 11.39 13.74
CA VAL A 413 8.44 12.78 14.17
C VAL A 413 8.00 13.69 13.04
N LEU A 414 6.93 14.43 13.27
CA LEU A 414 6.25 15.23 12.26
C LEU A 414 6.26 16.70 12.67
N ARG A 415 6.67 17.57 11.75
CA ARG A 415 6.51 19.02 11.89
C ARG A 415 5.21 19.45 11.24
N HIS A 416 4.35 20.09 12.02
CA HIS A 416 3.17 20.75 11.48
C HIS A 416 3.58 22.01 10.71
N ILE A 417 3.19 22.10 9.44
CA ILE A 417 3.76 23.06 8.48
C ILE A 417 3.44 24.51 8.88
N VAL A 418 2.23 24.77 9.38
CA VAL A 418 1.78 26.14 9.68
C VAL A 418 2.32 26.63 11.02
N THR A 419 2.31 25.79 12.05
CA THR A 419 2.67 26.20 13.43
C THR A 419 4.12 25.90 13.78
N ASN A 420 4.85 25.14 12.95
CA ASN A 420 6.18 24.59 13.23
C ASN A 420 6.27 23.68 14.47
N HIS A 421 5.14 23.34 15.09
CA HIS A 421 5.08 22.45 16.25
C HIS A 421 5.47 21.02 15.85
N ILE A 422 6.26 20.36 16.69
CA ILE A 422 6.71 18.98 16.51
C ILE A 422 5.77 18.01 17.20
N PHE A 423 5.47 16.91 16.54
CA PHE A 423 4.74 15.80 17.08
C PHE A 423 5.63 14.57 17.08
N VAL A 424 5.85 13.99 18.26
CA VAL A 424 6.40 12.64 18.39
C VAL A 424 5.20 11.70 18.49
N VAL A 425 4.95 10.96 17.41
CA VAL A 425 3.77 10.11 17.29
C VAL A 425 4.17 8.65 17.24
N GLY A 426 3.53 7.84 18.07
CA GLY A 426 3.64 6.39 18.07
C GLY A 426 2.39 5.70 17.54
N SER A 427 2.58 4.55 16.89
CA SER A 427 1.51 3.58 16.64
C SER A 427 1.96 2.17 17.00
N THR A 428 1.12 1.42 17.72
CA THR A 428 1.42 0.04 18.14
C THR A 428 0.20 -0.88 17.96
N HIS A 429 0.46 -2.18 18.04
CA HIS A 429 -0.53 -3.23 18.22
C HIS A 429 0.02 -4.18 19.29
N LEU A 430 -0.53 -4.09 20.49
CA LEU A 430 -0.09 -4.85 21.66
C LEU A 430 -0.56 -6.30 21.64
N TYR A 431 0.00 -7.12 22.52
CA TYR A 431 -0.27 -8.55 22.55
C TYR A 431 -1.73 -8.88 22.93
N PHE A 432 -2.37 -9.72 22.11
CA PHE A 432 -3.82 -9.98 22.13
C PHE A 432 -4.31 -10.95 23.21
N HIS A 433 -3.42 -11.78 23.81
CA HIS A 433 -3.88 -12.94 24.57
C HIS A 433 -4.62 -12.51 25.86
N PRO A 434 -5.80 -13.07 26.19
CA PRO A 434 -6.64 -12.56 27.28
C PRO A 434 -5.94 -12.46 28.65
N ASP A 435 -5.16 -13.47 29.06
CA ASP A 435 -4.48 -13.53 30.37
C ASP A 435 -3.20 -12.67 30.50
N ALA A 436 -2.96 -11.75 29.57
CA ALA A 436 -1.67 -11.12 29.37
C ALA A 436 -1.65 -9.61 29.68
N ASP A 437 -2.45 -9.13 30.64
CA ASP A 437 -2.48 -7.70 30.99
C ASP A 437 -1.12 -7.20 31.49
N HIS A 438 -0.38 -8.00 32.27
CA HIS A 438 1.01 -7.70 32.68
C HIS A 438 1.92 -7.51 31.46
N VAL A 439 1.80 -8.36 30.44
CA VAL A 439 2.58 -8.25 29.20
C VAL A 439 2.23 -6.97 28.45
N ARG A 440 0.93 -6.69 28.26
CA ARG A 440 0.47 -5.47 27.60
C ARG A 440 0.93 -4.23 28.34
N LEU A 441 0.89 -4.26 29.67
CA LEU A 441 1.32 -3.15 30.51
C LEU A 441 2.83 -2.87 30.38
N LEU A 442 3.67 -3.90 30.40
CA LEU A 442 5.11 -3.76 30.13
C LEU A 442 5.35 -3.18 28.73
N GLN A 443 4.65 -3.70 27.71
CA GLN A 443 4.76 -3.19 26.33
C GLN A 443 4.31 -1.73 26.19
N ALA A 444 3.17 -1.37 26.80
CA ALA A 444 2.66 0.00 26.78
C ALA A 444 3.62 0.98 27.48
N ALA A 445 4.20 0.57 28.61
CA ALA A 445 5.20 1.34 29.33
C ALA A 445 6.48 1.54 28.51
N THR A 446 6.94 0.50 27.81
CA THR A 446 8.07 0.59 26.87
C THR A 446 7.77 1.58 25.76
N CYS A 447 6.58 1.49 25.14
CA CYS A 447 6.17 2.43 24.09
C CYS A 447 6.17 3.88 24.58
N LEU A 448 5.53 4.14 25.71
CA LEU A 448 5.38 5.47 26.25
C LEU A 448 6.73 6.07 26.66
N THR A 449 7.57 5.31 27.36
CA THR A 449 8.89 5.74 27.81
C THR A 449 9.81 6.04 26.63
N TYR A 450 9.76 5.22 25.56
CA TYR A 450 10.53 5.48 24.34
C TYR A 450 10.13 6.80 23.69
N LEU A 451 8.83 7.02 23.49
CA LEU A 451 8.31 8.25 22.89
C LEU A 451 8.56 9.47 23.77
N GLN A 452 8.46 9.33 25.09
CA GLN A 452 8.81 10.39 26.03
C GLN A 452 10.28 10.79 25.87
N ARG A 453 11.20 9.82 25.84
CA ARG A 453 12.63 10.08 25.64
C ARG A 453 12.88 10.81 24.31
N LYS A 454 12.25 10.34 23.24
CA LYS A 454 12.34 10.99 21.92
C LYS A 454 11.81 12.42 21.96
N ARG A 455 10.67 12.66 22.62
CA ARG A 455 10.10 14.01 22.81
C ARG A 455 11.06 14.93 23.54
N GLU A 456 11.71 14.46 24.61
CA GLU A 456 12.70 15.23 25.37
C GLU A 456 13.88 15.69 24.50
N GLU A 457 14.35 14.88 23.55
CA GLU A 457 15.42 15.27 22.61
C GLU A 457 15.04 16.51 21.78
N TYR A 458 13.79 16.57 21.29
CA TYR A 458 13.30 17.71 20.51
C TYR A 458 13.01 18.94 21.39
N LEU A 459 12.50 18.75 22.61
CA LEU A 459 12.34 19.83 23.58
C LEU A 459 13.68 20.46 23.97
N ASN A 460 14.68 19.63 24.25
CA ASN A 460 16.04 20.07 24.59
C ASN A 460 16.73 20.81 23.43
N SER A 461 16.27 20.57 22.20
CA SER A 461 16.70 21.28 21.00
C SER A 461 15.91 22.58 20.74
N GLY A 462 15.08 23.01 21.70
CA GLY A 462 14.32 24.27 21.63
C GLY A 462 13.02 24.21 20.81
N ASN A 463 12.54 23.03 20.42
CA ASN A 463 11.28 22.89 19.68
C ASN A 463 10.07 22.83 20.63
N LYS A 464 8.93 23.38 20.20
CA LYS A 464 7.64 23.04 20.81
C LYS A 464 7.26 21.62 20.36
N CYS A 465 6.99 20.73 21.31
CA CYS A 465 6.81 19.31 21.01
C CYS A 465 5.71 18.66 21.87
N SER A 466 4.85 17.87 21.23
CA SER A 466 3.81 17.06 21.90
C SER A 466 3.87 15.59 21.46
N LEU A 467 3.36 14.72 22.32
CA LEU A 467 3.29 13.27 22.13
C LEU A 467 1.86 12.83 21.81
N ILE A 468 1.74 11.91 20.86
CA ILE A 468 0.52 11.15 20.57
C ILE A 468 0.91 9.66 20.47
N LEU A 469 0.08 8.77 21.01
CA LEU A 469 0.26 7.32 20.87
C LEU A 469 -1.09 6.70 20.50
N CYS A 470 -1.14 6.14 19.29
CA CYS A 470 -2.30 5.45 18.73
C CYS A 470 -2.09 3.94 18.74
N GLY A 471 -3.16 3.18 18.62
CA GLY A 471 -3.03 1.74 18.44
C GLY A 471 -4.24 0.94 18.86
N ASP A 472 -4.12 -0.35 18.56
CA ASP A 472 -4.86 -1.41 19.22
C ASP A 472 -4.04 -1.87 20.43
N PHE A 473 -4.55 -1.59 21.63
CA PHE A 473 -3.85 -1.89 22.87
C PHE A 473 -4.26 -3.25 23.44
N ASN A 474 -5.25 -3.92 22.85
CA ASN A 474 -5.83 -5.16 23.38
C ASN A 474 -6.15 -5.08 24.90
N SER A 475 -6.50 -3.89 25.39
CA SER A 475 -6.70 -3.61 26.82
C SER A 475 -7.89 -2.69 27.01
N THR A 476 -8.77 -3.02 27.94
CA THR A 476 -10.01 -2.27 28.16
C THR A 476 -9.82 -1.22 29.26
N PRO A 477 -10.69 -0.20 29.36
CA PRO A 477 -10.48 0.96 30.23
C PRO A 477 -10.22 0.65 31.72
N PRO A 478 -10.78 -0.41 32.32
CA PRO A 478 -10.47 -0.78 33.71
C PRO A 478 -9.05 -1.27 33.97
N PHE A 479 -8.28 -1.62 32.94
CA PHE A 479 -6.98 -2.25 33.08
C PHE A 479 -5.82 -1.25 33.10
N GLY A 480 -4.65 -1.74 33.50
CA GLY A 480 -3.44 -1.01 33.82
C GLY A 480 -2.88 -0.21 32.64
N VAL A 481 -3.10 -0.61 31.39
CA VAL A 481 -2.64 0.18 30.23
C VAL A 481 -3.35 1.53 30.18
N TYR A 482 -4.67 1.55 30.28
CA TYR A 482 -5.46 2.79 30.25
C TYR A 482 -5.16 3.66 31.48
N LYS A 483 -5.07 3.03 32.67
CA LYS A 483 -4.70 3.70 33.92
C LYS A 483 -3.30 4.29 33.87
N LEU A 484 -2.30 3.55 33.36
CA LEU A 484 -0.94 4.07 33.19
C LEU A 484 -0.97 5.35 32.36
N MET A 485 -1.63 5.31 31.20
CA MET A 485 -1.69 6.45 30.28
C MET A 485 -2.42 7.65 30.91
N THR A 486 -3.54 7.45 31.59
CA THR A 486 -4.42 8.56 32.01
C THR A 486 -4.21 9.04 33.44
N GLU A 487 -3.74 8.17 34.34
CA GLU A 487 -3.45 8.49 35.74
C GLU A 487 -1.95 8.65 36.03
N GLY A 488 -1.09 8.26 35.08
CA GLY A 488 0.34 8.52 35.11
C GLY A 488 1.16 7.59 36.02
N SER A 489 0.55 6.62 36.71
CA SER A 489 1.27 5.67 37.56
C SER A 489 0.56 4.33 37.73
N ILE A 490 1.35 3.27 37.90
CA ILE A 490 0.90 1.93 38.29
C ILE A 490 1.75 1.46 39.46
N PRO A 491 1.15 1.19 40.64
CA PRO A 491 1.88 0.74 41.81
C PRO A 491 2.31 -0.72 41.69
N LYS A 492 3.26 -1.13 42.52
CA LYS A 492 3.84 -2.48 42.54
C LYS A 492 2.87 -3.62 42.88
N ASP A 493 1.75 -3.30 43.52
CA ASP A 493 0.71 -4.24 43.95
C ASP A 493 -0.52 -4.22 43.04
N TYR A 494 -0.42 -3.58 41.86
CA TYR A 494 -1.52 -3.51 40.91
C TYR A 494 -1.93 -4.90 40.41
N PRO A 495 -3.24 -5.23 40.34
CA PRO A 495 -3.72 -6.58 40.02
C PRO A 495 -3.21 -7.14 38.69
N ASP A 496 -3.08 -6.30 37.66
CA ASP A 496 -2.67 -6.76 36.32
C ASP A 496 -1.31 -7.43 36.32
N TRP A 497 -0.41 -7.08 37.26
CA TRP A 497 0.90 -7.72 37.41
C TRP A 497 0.81 -9.22 37.67
N ARG A 498 -0.35 -9.72 38.10
CA ARG A 498 -0.61 -11.12 38.41
C ARG A 498 -1.72 -11.73 37.56
N SER A 499 -2.00 -11.16 36.38
CA SER A 499 -3.01 -11.68 35.44
C SER A 499 -2.76 -13.11 35.01
N ASN A 500 -1.49 -13.52 34.98
CA ASN A 500 -1.07 -14.91 34.94
C ASN A 500 -0.10 -15.16 36.10
N GLU A 501 -0.51 -16.01 37.05
CA GLU A 501 0.26 -16.29 38.28
C GLU A 501 1.67 -16.83 38.00
N SER A 502 1.84 -17.62 36.93
CA SER A 502 3.14 -18.20 36.57
C SER A 502 4.11 -17.17 35.95
N GLU A 503 3.60 -16.02 35.54
CA GLU A 503 4.33 -14.95 34.86
C GLU A 503 4.26 -13.63 35.64
N ALA A 504 3.95 -13.70 36.93
CA ALA A 504 3.76 -12.53 37.76
C ALA A 504 4.98 -11.60 37.74
N VAL A 505 4.72 -10.29 37.69
CA VAL A 505 5.71 -9.22 37.79
C VAL A 505 5.81 -8.76 39.23
N GLU A 506 7.01 -8.71 39.79
CA GLU A 506 7.23 -8.33 41.19
C GLU A 506 8.18 -7.13 41.33
N ASP A 507 7.87 -6.26 42.30
CA ASP A 507 8.64 -5.05 42.63
C ASP A 507 8.82 -4.05 41.48
N LEU A 508 7.84 -3.95 40.58
CA LEU A 508 7.85 -2.97 39.50
C LEU A 508 6.77 -1.91 39.71
N GLU A 509 7.19 -0.66 39.81
CA GLU A 509 6.31 0.50 39.72
C GLU A 509 6.58 1.19 38.38
N LEU A 510 5.52 1.64 37.72
CA LEU A 510 5.61 2.43 36.49
C LEU A 510 5.04 3.82 36.75
N SER A 511 5.68 4.85 36.20
CA SER A 511 5.13 6.20 36.24
C SER A 511 5.65 7.08 35.10
N HIS A 512 4.89 8.13 34.76
CA HIS A 512 5.30 9.18 33.84
C HIS A 512 4.71 10.54 34.25
N PRO A 513 5.35 11.67 33.89
CA PRO A 513 4.89 13.00 34.28
C PRO A 513 3.88 13.62 33.30
N MET A 514 3.70 13.03 32.10
CA MET A 514 2.89 13.63 31.03
C MET A 514 1.39 13.61 31.36
N LYS A 515 0.67 14.69 31.01
CA LYS A 515 -0.79 14.76 31.12
C LYS A 515 -1.44 14.18 29.86
N ILE A 516 -1.82 12.92 29.91
CA ILE A 516 -2.34 12.19 28.76
C ILE A 516 -3.83 11.90 28.94
N SER A 517 -4.59 11.96 27.84
CA SER A 517 -5.99 11.54 27.79
C SER A 517 -6.27 10.78 26.50
N SER A 518 -7.38 10.03 26.46
CA SER A 518 -7.88 9.41 25.24
C SER A 518 -8.74 10.41 24.45
N ALA A 519 -8.38 10.70 23.20
CA ALA A 519 -9.07 11.68 22.37
C ALA A 519 -10.54 11.30 22.10
N CYS A 520 -10.82 10.00 21.98
CA CYS A 520 -12.17 9.47 21.78
C CYS A 520 -12.84 9.01 23.09
N GLY A 521 -12.21 9.29 24.25
CA GLY A 521 -12.67 8.81 25.56
C GLY A 521 -12.60 7.29 25.69
N CYS A 522 -13.63 6.70 26.31
CA CYS A 522 -13.82 5.26 26.42
C CYS A 522 -15.13 4.87 25.72
N PRO A 523 -15.14 4.73 24.38
CA PRO A 523 -16.30 4.22 23.68
C PRO A 523 -16.74 2.87 24.26
N LYS A 524 -18.03 2.52 24.13
CA LYS A 524 -18.51 1.22 24.61
C LYS A 524 -17.82 0.06 23.89
N PHE A 525 -17.62 0.23 22.57
CA PHE A 525 -17.02 -0.78 21.70
C PHE A 525 -16.12 -0.09 20.69
N THR A 526 -14.91 -0.62 20.53
CA THR A 526 -14.06 -0.36 19.36
C THR A 526 -13.74 -1.65 18.62
N ASN A 527 -13.87 -2.80 19.26
CA ASN A 527 -14.00 -4.14 18.66
C ASN A 527 -15.40 -4.69 18.96
N TYR A 528 -16.05 -5.34 17.99
CA TYR A 528 -17.39 -5.91 18.17
C TYR A 528 -17.59 -7.20 17.38
N THR A 529 -17.38 -8.34 18.02
CA THR A 529 -17.65 -9.69 17.49
C THR A 529 -18.73 -10.38 18.34
N VAL A 530 -19.28 -11.50 17.87
CA VAL A 530 -20.29 -12.28 18.63
C VAL A 530 -19.73 -12.79 19.97
N GLY A 531 -18.45 -13.12 20.03
CA GLY A 531 -17.81 -13.68 21.23
C GLY A 531 -17.19 -12.65 22.17
N PHE A 532 -16.92 -11.44 21.69
CA PHE A 532 -16.24 -10.38 22.43
C PHE A 532 -16.55 -9.01 21.84
N ALA A 533 -16.89 -8.05 22.70
CA ALA A 533 -17.08 -6.65 22.30
C ALA A 533 -16.67 -5.72 23.44
N ASP A 534 -15.66 -4.88 23.21
CA ASP A 534 -15.15 -3.92 24.21
C ASP A 534 -14.32 -2.82 23.52
N CYS A 535 -13.82 -1.86 24.31
CA CYS A 535 -12.91 -0.81 23.88
C CYS A 535 -11.46 -1.28 23.98
N LEU A 536 -10.80 -1.49 22.84
CA LEU A 536 -9.40 -1.91 22.75
C LEU A 536 -8.50 -0.84 22.13
N ASP A 537 -9.08 0.06 21.37
CA ASP A 537 -8.37 1.04 20.55
C ASP A 537 -8.38 2.40 21.23
N TYR A 538 -7.26 3.12 21.14
CA TYR A 538 -7.15 4.47 21.72
C TYR A 538 -6.30 5.40 20.85
N ILE A 539 -6.60 6.69 20.97
CA ILE A 539 -5.75 7.79 20.51
C ILE A 539 -5.34 8.57 21.76
N PHE A 540 -4.24 8.16 22.40
CA PHE A 540 -3.70 8.86 23.55
C PHE A 540 -2.95 10.11 23.12
N TYR A 541 -3.20 11.23 23.77
CA TYR A 541 -2.60 12.51 23.41
C TYR A 541 -2.29 13.36 24.65
N GLN A 542 -1.28 14.24 24.54
CA GLN A 542 -0.98 15.20 25.61
C GLN A 542 -2.00 16.34 25.68
N ASN A 543 -2.82 16.35 26.73
CA ASN A 543 -3.98 17.24 26.87
C ASN A 543 -3.65 18.67 27.34
N ASP A 544 -2.41 18.90 27.72
CA ASP A 544 -1.85 20.22 28.03
C ASP A 544 -1.23 20.92 26.82
N HIS A 545 -1.04 20.21 25.71
CA HIS A 545 -0.53 20.76 24.45
C HIS A 545 -1.53 20.71 23.30
N LEU A 546 -2.51 19.83 23.39
CA LEU A 546 -3.53 19.63 22.36
C LEU A 546 -4.92 19.64 23.00
N ARG A 547 -5.91 20.06 22.23
CA ARG A 547 -7.33 20.05 22.62
C ARG A 547 -8.14 19.29 21.58
N VAL A 548 -8.99 18.37 22.02
CA VAL A 548 -10.00 17.74 21.16
C VAL A 548 -11.08 18.77 20.85
N THR A 549 -11.31 19.03 19.57
CA THR A 549 -12.37 19.94 19.08
C THR A 549 -13.58 19.18 18.59
N GLN A 550 -13.40 17.94 18.12
CA GLN A 550 -14.47 17.05 17.68
C GLN A 550 -14.05 15.59 17.84
N VAL A 551 -14.99 14.72 18.18
CA VAL A 551 -14.87 13.27 18.00
C VAL A 551 -15.92 12.87 16.98
N VAL A 552 -15.53 12.18 15.92
CA VAL A 552 -16.49 11.66 14.95
C VAL A 552 -17.24 10.50 15.62
N PRO A 553 -18.59 10.57 15.71
CA PRO A 553 -19.36 9.57 16.45
C PRO A 553 -19.08 8.17 15.89
N LEU A 554 -18.93 7.20 16.78
CA LEU A 554 -18.85 5.78 16.40
C LEU A 554 -20.24 5.30 15.93
N PRO A 555 -20.31 4.22 15.12
CA PRO A 555 -21.57 3.56 14.84
C PRO A 555 -22.30 3.18 16.13
N SER A 556 -23.62 3.28 16.10
CA SER A 556 -24.49 2.80 17.17
C SER A 556 -24.37 1.28 17.33
N GLU A 557 -24.73 0.77 18.51
CA GLU A 557 -24.78 -0.68 18.74
C GLU A 557 -25.77 -1.36 17.79
N GLU A 558 -26.88 -0.69 17.44
CA GLU A 558 -27.83 -1.13 16.43
C GLU A 558 -27.16 -1.36 15.05
N GLU A 559 -26.29 -0.45 14.63
CA GLU A 559 -25.54 -0.56 13.37
C GLU A 559 -24.46 -1.64 13.43
N LEU A 560 -23.82 -1.85 14.59
CA LEU A 560 -22.81 -2.89 14.78
C LEU A 560 -23.42 -4.30 14.79
N ARG A 561 -24.61 -4.46 15.38
CA ARG A 561 -25.31 -5.75 15.48
C ARG A 561 -26.28 -6.03 14.33
N GLN A 562 -26.37 -5.16 13.33
CA GLN A 562 -27.30 -5.30 12.21
C GLN A 562 -27.15 -6.65 11.49
N TYR A 563 -25.92 -7.17 11.43
CA TYR A 563 -25.57 -8.48 10.87
C TYR A 563 -24.94 -9.37 11.95
N ASP A 564 -25.55 -9.38 13.13
CA ASP A 564 -25.10 -10.01 14.39
C ASP A 564 -23.86 -9.36 15.02
N ALA A 565 -22.80 -9.12 14.24
CA ALA A 565 -21.60 -8.39 14.65
C ALA A 565 -20.79 -7.89 13.44
N ILE A 566 -19.55 -7.42 13.65
CA ILE A 566 -18.61 -7.02 12.59
C ILE A 566 -17.39 -7.98 12.54
N PRO A 567 -16.72 -8.17 11.39
CA PRO A 567 -17.00 -7.58 10.08
C PRO A 567 -18.34 -8.05 9.50
N SER A 568 -18.88 -7.28 8.56
CA SER A 568 -20.16 -7.53 7.92
C SER A 568 -20.13 -7.11 6.45
N VAL A 569 -21.25 -7.22 5.75
CA VAL A 569 -21.39 -6.69 4.38
C VAL A 569 -21.25 -5.16 4.30
N VAL A 570 -21.37 -4.44 5.42
CA VAL A 570 -21.27 -2.97 5.49
C VAL A 570 -20.12 -2.44 6.36
N GLN A 571 -19.41 -3.31 7.10
CA GLN A 571 -18.22 -2.97 7.89
C GLN A 571 -17.05 -3.93 7.56
N PRO A 572 -15.88 -3.42 7.14
CA PRO A 572 -14.80 -4.26 6.61
C PRO A 572 -13.78 -4.79 7.64
N SER A 573 -13.99 -4.51 8.93
CA SER A 573 -13.12 -4.91 10.03
C SER A 573 -13.99 -5.35 11.20
N ASP A 574 -13.44 -6.15 12.11
CA ASP A 574 -14.01 -6.41 13.45
C ASP A 574 -13.81 -5.24 14.42
N HIS A 575 -13.01 -4.24 14.02
CA HIS A 575 -12.84 -2.99 14.73
C HIS A 575 -13.59 -1.81 14.08
N VAL A 576 -13.70 -0.70 14.82
CA VAL A 576 -14.26 0.58 14.39
C VAL A 576 -13.17 1.63 14.39
N ALA A 577 -13.00 2.34 13.28
CA ALA A 577 -12.04 3.45 13.20
C ALA A 577 -12.33 4.53 14.25
N LEU A 578 -11.33 4.91 15.04
CA LEU A 578 -11.38 6.09 15.90
C LEU A 578 -10.95 7.32 15.09
N VAL A 579 -11.73 8.39 15.12
CA VAL A 579 -11.43 9.63 14.38
C VAL A 579 -11.73 10.84 15.25
N ALA A 580 -10.72 11.70 15.44
CA ALA A 580 -10.83 12.91 16.24
C ALA A 580 -10.15 14.11 15.58
N ASP A 581 -10.71 15.28 15.79
CA ASP A 581 -10.12 16.56 15.39
C ASP A 581 -9.42 17.15 16.62
N LEU A 582 -8.14 17.47 16.45
CA LEU A 582 -7.27 18.01 17.48
C LEU A 582 -6.82 19.41 17.07
N GLN A 583 -6.64 20.27 18.06
CA GLN A 583 -6.10 21.62 17.91
C GLN A 583 -4.86 21.80 18.77
N ILE A 584 -3.83 22.38 18.19
CA ILE A 584 -2.63 22.80 18.92
C ILE A 584 -2.98 23.99 19.81
N ILE A 585 -2.86 23.81 21.13
CA ILE A 585 -3.00 24.88 22.11
C ILE A 585 -1.58 25.33 22.49
N THR A 586 -1.03 26.28 21.74
CA THR A 586 0.20 26.93 22.14
C THR A 586 0.00 27.56 23.52
N LEU A 587 0.61 26.98 24.55
CA LEU A 587 0.87 27.67 25.80
C LEU A 587 2.19 28.41 25.60
N ASP A 588 2.12 29.74 25.69
CA ASP A 588 3.26 30.65 25.57
C ASP A 588 4.30 30.42 26.67
#